data_AF-A0A8S3GN02-F1
#
_entry.id   AF-A0A8S3GN02-F1
#
_cell.length_a   1.000
_cell.length_b   1.000
_cell.length_c   1.000
_cell.angle_alpha   90.00
_cell.angle_beta   90.00
_cell.angle_gamma   90.00
#
_symmetry.space_group_name_H-M   'P 1'
#
loop_
_entity.id
_entity.type
_entity.pdbx_description
1 polymer ?
#
loop_
_entity_poly.entity_id
_entity_poly.type
_entity_poly.pdbx_seq_one_letter_code
_entity_poly.pdbx_strand_id
1 'polypeptide(L)'
;YSDWFYLDKSPSTFEHDVRNYFQSHIDNPALYKEIPSLNDHHDESPLPSGCLVRYRAMVQDMADDEIYCTHYKVRSNDHHGTVIEKSAKFMDLFVCPPGYSIVVEEPPREKFGSRQCFTCVPIPNESQWVKDTYQLYFGEEMTMQKRPIHEQDNVQQLLSPLKRLKASAPMETTDGNSETVTKVEPVKTIAKSSCMVKVYDTTDDMILNTMVEFIGIYYEHSVIKADSLQAL
;
A
#
# COMPACT_ATOMS: atom_id res chain seq x y z
N TYR A 1 5.69 -19.81 1.24
CA TYR A 1 6.40 -18.61 1.73
C TYR A 1 6.98 -18.76 3.15
N SER A 2 6.49 -19.67 4.01
CA SER A 2 6.99 -19.83 5.40
C SER A 2 8.46 -20.23 5.52
N ASP A 3 8.97 -21.02 4.57
CA ASP A 3 10.33 -21.59 4.65
C ASP A 3 11.42 -20.60 4.23
N TRP A 4 11.05 -19.44 3.69
CA TRP A 4 12.00 -18.42 3.28
C TRP A 4 12.56 -17.63 4.45
N PHE A 5 11.85 -17.59 5.58
CA PHE A 5 12.27 -16.78 6.72
C PHE A 5 13.36 -17.45 7.57
N TYR A 6 13.84 -18.64 7.17
CA TYR A 6 15.01 -19.28 7.77
C TYR A 6 16.27 -18.77 7.08
N LEU A 7 17.18 -18.22 7.87
CA LEU A 7 18.49 -17.79 7.38
C LEU A 7 19.45 -18.98 7.37
N ASP A 8 19.26 -19.87 6.38
CA ASP A 8 20.25 -20.91 6.09
C ASP A 8 21.48 -20.32 5.35
N LYS A 9 21.35 -19.06 4.89
CA LYS A 9 22.35 -18.26 4.18
C LYS A 9 22.59 -16.94 4.90
N SER A 10 23.66 -16.22 4.53
CA SER A 10 23.88 -14.87 5.05
C SER A 10 22.70 -13.95 4.68
N PRO A 11 22.36 -12.95 5.54
CA PRO A 11 21.25 -12.02 5.29
C PRO A 11 21.31 -11.34 3.91
N SER A 12 22.49 -10.91 3.48
CA SER A 12 22.68 -10.27 2.18
C SER A 12 22.38 -11.19 1.00
N THR A 13 22.72 -12.47 1.11
CA THR A 13 22.43 -13.48 0.08
C THR A 13 20.94 -13.77 0.03
N PHE A 14 20.31 -13.89 1.19
CA PHE A 14 18.86 -14.06 1.29
C PHE A 14 18.10 -12.92 0.63
N GLU A 15 18.44 -11.66 0.93
CA GLU A 15 17.79 -10.50 0.33
C GLU A 15 17.97 -10.44 -1.19
N HIS A 16 19.17 -10.78 -1.68
CA HIS A 16 19.43 -10.86 -3.11
C HIS A 16 18.57 -11.92 -3.81
N ASP A 17 18.49 -13.12 -3.23
CA ASP A 17 17.68 -14.22 -3.76
C ASP A 17 16.19 -13.86 -3.80
N VAL A 18 15.67 -13.25 -2.73
CA VAL A 18 14.27 -12.79 -2.64
C VAL A 18 13.99 -11.72 -3.69
N ARG A 19 14.87 -10.72 -3.82
CA ARG A 19 14.71 -9.65 -4.82
C ARG A 19 14.69 -10.23 -6.23
N ASN A 20 15.63 -11.11 -6.56
CA ASN A 20 15.70 -11.74 -7.89
C ASN A 20 14.46 -12.59 -8.18
N TYR A 21 13.98 -13.35 -7.20
CA TYR A 21 12.76 -14.15 -7.36
C TYR A 21 11.59 -13.26 -7.75
N PHE A 22 11.29 -12.22 -6.96
CA PHE A 22 10.13 -11.37 -7.23
C PHE A 22 10.32 -10.55 -8.50
N GLN A 23 11.52 -10.05 -8.78
CA GLN A 23 11.81 -9.32 -10.01
C GLN A 23 11.52 -10.19 -11.24
N SER A 24 11.96 -11.45 -11.25
CA SER A 24 11.68 -12.37 -12.37
C SER A 24 10.19 -12.68 -12.58
N HIS A 25 9.38 -12.61 -11.52
CA HIS A 25 7.93 -12.78 -11.60
C HIS A 25 7.23 -11.51 -12.09
N ILE A 26 7.72 -10.34 -11.67
CA ILE A 26 7.18 -9.04 -12.06
C ILE A 26 7.51 -8.73 -13.52
N ASP A 27 8.73 -9.05 -13.97
CA ASP A 27 9.19 -8.83 -15.35
C ASP A 27 8.47 -9.74 -16.35
N ASN A 28 7.83 -10.82 -15.88
CA ASN A 28 7.04 -11.71 -16.72
C ASN A 28 5.57 -11.23 -16.79
N PRO A 29 5.09 -10.72 -17.94
CA PRO A 29 3.74 -10.16 -18.06
C PRO A 29 2.62 -11.16 -17.75
N ALA A 30 2.85 -12.46 -17.96
CA ALA A 30 1.86 -13.49 -17.64
C ALA A 30 1.72 -13.66 -16.12
N LEU A 31 2.84 -13.78 -15.40
CA LEU A 31 2.86 -13.92 -13.94
C LEU A 31 2.40 -12.64 -13.25
N TYR A 32 2.80 -11.47 -13.76
CA TYR A 32 2.35 -10.18 -13.23
C TYR A 32 0.82 -10.06 -13.23
N LYS A 33 0.15 -10.51 -14.31
CA LYS A 33 -1.32 -10.49 -14.41
C LYS A 33 -2.02 -11.41 -13.42
N GLU A 34 -1.34 -12.46 -12.96
CA GLU A 34 -1.85 -13.37 -11.92
C GLU A 34 -1.78 -12.75 -10.52
N ILE A 35 -0.97 -11.70 -10.32
CA ILE A 35 -0.87 -11.04 -9.01
C ILE A 35 -2.18 -10.29 -8.72
N PRO A 36 -2.89 -10.59 -7.63
CA PRO A 36 -4.16 -9.96 -7.30
C PRO A 36 -3.98 -8.47 -6.97
N SER A 37 -4.93 -7.65 -7.42
CA SER A 37 -4.97 -6.21 -7.15
C SER A 37 -5.81 -5.92 -5.91
N LEU A 38 -5.23 -5.27 -4.90
CA LEU A 38 -5.96 -4.77 -3.72
C LEU A 38 -7.05 -3.76 -4.11
N ASN A 39 -6.92 -3.08 -5.25
CA ASN A 39 -7.89 -2.09 -5.68
C ASN A 39 -9.19 -2.69 -6.23
N ASP A 40 -9.12 -3.94 -6.68
CA ASP A 40 -10.23 -4.70 -7.28
C ASP A 40 -10.79 -5.75 -6.31
N HIS A 41 -10.09 -5.95 -5.19
CA HIS A 41 -10.48 -6.88 -4.16
C HIS A 41 -11.63 -6.30 -3.32
N HIS A 42 -12.74 -7.03 -3.24
CA HIS A 42 -13.92 -6.67 -2.44
C HIS A 42 -13.98 -7.50 -1.15
N ASP A 43 -14.67 -6.98 -0.13
CA ASP A 43 -14.78 -7.57 1.22
C ASP A 43 -15.35 -9.00 1.26
N GLU A 44 -15.93 -9.49 0.15
CA GLU A 44 -16.61 -10.79 0.08
C GLU A 44 -15.65 -12.00 0.07
N SER A 45 -14.35 -11.81 -0.19
CA SER A 45 -13.37 -12.92 -0.26
C SER A 45 -11.99 -12.53 0.30
N PRO A 46 -11.83 -12.20 1.60
CA PRO A 46 -10.63 -11.56 2.13
C PRO A 46 -9.32 -12.23 1.69
N LEU A 47 -8.36 -11.40 1.29
CA LEU A 47 -7.04 -11.89 0.89
C LEU A 47 -6.30 -12.45 2.11
N PRO A 48 -5.65 -13.62 1.99
CA PRO A 48 -4.87 -14.17 3.08
C PRO A 48 -3.62 -13.31 3.35
N SER A 49 -3.34 -13.03 4.61
CA SER A 49 -2.07 -12.43 5.03
C SER A 49 -0.87 -13.25 4.53
N GLY A 50 0.18 -12.57 4.10
CA GLY A 50 1.38 -13.17 3.52
C GLY A 50 1.30 -13.44 2.02
N CYS A 51 0.25 -13.01 1.31
CA CYS A 51 0.18 -13.14 -0.15
C CYS A 51 0.79 -11.95 -0.89
N LEU A 52 1.33 -12.20 -2.09
CA LEU A 52 1.80 -11.16 -3.00
C LEU A 52 0.59 -10.45 -3.63
N VAL A 53 0.60 -9.12 -3.63
CA VAL A 53 -0.47 -8.28 -4.18
C VAL A 53 0.09 -7.09 -4.96
N ARG A 54 -0.74 -6.52 -5.82
CA ARG A 54 -0.56 -5.21 -6.45
C ARG A 54 -1.46 -4.19 -5.79
N TYR A 55 -0.98 -2.97 -5.61
CA TYR A 55 -1.75 -1.89 -5.02
C TYR A 55 -1.40 -0.56 -5.68
N ARG A 56 -2.32 -0.06 -6.48
CA ARG A 56 -2.21 1.24 -7.12
C ARG A 56 -2.88 2.31 -6.26
N ALA A 57 -2.09 3.27 -5.81
CA ALA A 57 -2.53 4.20 -4.79
C ALA A 57 -1.86 5.57 -4.93
N MET A 58 -2.46 6.55 -4.27
CA MET A 58 -1.90 7.87 -4.07
C MET A 58 -1.28 7.97 -2.68
N VAL A 59 -0.02 8.43 -2.60
CA VAL A 59 0.63 8.71 -1.31
C VAL A 59 -0.05 9.92 -0.66
N GLN A 60 -0.58 9.75 0.56
CA GLN A 60 -1.24 10.81 1.33
C GLN A 60 -0.39 11.36 2.46
N ASP A 61 0.42 10.50 3.06
CA ASP A 61 1.29 10.88 4.17
C ASP A 61 2.59 10.10 4.10
N MET A 62 3.65 10.73 4.59
CA MET A 62 4.97 10.13 4.77
C MET A 62 5.29 10.25 6.25
N ALA A 63 5.19 9.13 6.97
CA ALA A 63 5.56 9.09 8.38
C ALA A 63 7.09 9.21 8.53
N ASP A 64 7.58 9.45 9.74
CA ASP A 64 9.00 9.30 9.99
C ASP A 64 9.43 7.83 9.82
N ASP A 65 10.72 7.65 9.56
CA ASP A 65 11.37 6.36 9.48
C ASP A 65 11.08 5.48 10.72
N GLU A 66 10.57 4.28 10.48
CA GLU A 66 10.28 3.30 11.52
C GLU A 66 11.51 2.41 11.75
N ILE A 67 11.99 2.36 13.00
CA ILE A 67 13.06 1.44 13.39
C ILE A 67 12.45 0.05 13.63
N TYR A 68 13.00 -0.97 12.97
CA TYR A 68 12.55 -2.36 13.10
C TYR A 68 13.72 -3.31 13.39
N CYS A 69 13.41 -4.46 13.98
CA CYS A 69 14.39 -5.53 14.18
C CYS A 69 14.56 -6.30 12.86
N THR A 70 15.79 -6.44 12.36
CA THR A 70 16.08 -7.11 11.08
C THR A 70 16.04 -8.63 11.22
N HIS A 71 16.50 -9.17 12.36
CA HIS A 71 16.64 -10.61 12.59
C HIS A 71 16.41 -10.97 14.06
N TYR A 72 15.81 -12.13 14.30
CA TYR A 72 15.57 -12.68 15.64
C TYR A 72 15.97 -14.14 15.69
N LYS A 73 16.19 -14.65 16.90
CA LYS A 73 16.57 -16.04 17.12
C LYS A 73 15.42 -16.80 17.78
N VAL A 74 15.24 -18.03 17.35
CA VAL A 74 14.33 -18.99 17.98
C VAL A 74 15.16 -20.19 18.46
N ARG A 75 14.85 -20.70 19.65
CA ARG A 75 15.50 -21.86 20.24
C ARG A 75 14.52 -23.03 20.27
N SER A 76 14.95 -24.21 19.80
CA SER A 76 14.17 -25.43 19.93
C SER A 76 13.95 -25.76 21.40
N ASN A 77 12.73 -26.15 21.74
CA ASN A 77 12.35 -26.59 23.09
C ASN A 77 12.75 -28.06 23.34
N ASP A 78 13.40 -28.72 22.37
CA ASP A 78 13.98 -30.04 22.53
C ASP A 78 15.21 -30.05 23.45
N HIS A 79 15.71 -31.26 23.77
CA HIS A 79 16.89 -31.43 24.61
C HIS A 79 18.19 -30.93 23.99
N HIS A 80 18.22 -30.67 22.68
CA HIS A 80 19.41 -30.22 21.96
C HIS A 80 19.53 -28.68 21.93
N GLY A 81 18.44 -27.95 22.16
CA GLY A 81 18.45 -26.50 22.33
C GLY A 81 18.94 -25.74 21.09
N THR A 82 18.77 -26.32 19.90
CA THR A 82 19.26 -25.74 18.64
C THR A 82 18.69 -24.33 18.45
N VAL A 83 19.56 -23.37 18.17
CA VAL A 83 19.17 -21.97 17.92
C VAL A 83 19.22 -21.70 16.42
N ILE A 84 18.12 -21.17 15.90
CA ILE A 84 17.95 -20.83 14.49
C ILE A 84 17.72 -19.32 14.39
N GLU A 85 18.39 -18.68 13.44
CA GLU A 85 18.19 -17.26 13.14
C GLU A 85 17.17 -17.11 12.02
N LYS A 86 16.27 -16.14 12.20
CA LYS A 86 15.17 -15.85 11.27
C LYS A 86 15.16 -14.37 10.90
N SER A 87 14.76 -14.08 9.67
CA SER A 87 14.54 -12.70 9.24
C SER A 87 13.22 -12.17 9.78
N ALA A 88 13.24 -10.95 10.31
CA ALA A 88 12.07 -10.15 10.64
C ALA A 88 11.82 -9.03 9.60
N LYS A 89 12.69 -8.91 8.59
CA LYS A 89 12.45 -8.03 7.45
C LYS A 89 11.17 -8.48 6.73
N PHE A 90 10.41 -7.50 6.23
CA PHE A 90 9.11 -7.70 5.57
C PHE A 90 7.97 -8.18 6.48
N MET A 91 8.17 -8.19 7.82
CA MET A 91 7.14 -8.57 8.78
C MET A 91 7.10 -7.61 9.98
N ASP A 92 5.93 -7.48 10.59
CA ASP A 92 5.76 -6.69 11.82
C ASP A 92 5.72 -7.56 13.08
N LEU A 93 5.47 -8.85 12.93
CA LEU A 93 5.35 -9.80 14.03
C LEU A 93 6.41 -10.89 13.92
N PHE A 94 7.02 -11.24 15.05
CA PHE A 94 7.93 -12.39 15.12
C PHE A 94 7.13 -13.69 15.07
N VAL A 95 7.46 -14.54 14.11
CA VAL A 95 6.79 -15.83 13.92
C VAL A 95 7.59 -16.93 14.60
N CYS A 96 7.11 -17.41 15.74
CA CYS A 96 7.69 -18.53 16.46
C CYS A 96 7.04 -19.86 16.00
N PRO A 97 7.78 -20.79 15.37
CA PRO A 97 7.24 -22.09 15.01
C PRO A 97 6.86 -22.92 16.25
N PRO A 98 5.90 -23.85 16.13
CA PRO A 98 5.58 -24.79 17.21
C PRO A 98 6.82 -25.57 17.66
N GLY A 99 7.01 -25.71 18.97
CA GLY A 99 8.18 -26.39 19.54
C GLY A 99 9.43 -25.53 19.66
N TYR A 100 9.35 -24.22 19.35
CA TYR A 100 10.43 -23.25 19.56
C TYR A 100 10.00 -22.17 20.57
N SER A 101 10.98 -21.43 21.09
CA SER A 101 10.80 -20.22 21.90
C SER A 101 11.65 -19.08 21.35
N ILE A 102 11.10 -17.85 21.34
CA ILE A 102 11.86 -16.65 20.94
C ILE A 102 12.96 -16.39 21.98
N VAL A 103 14.18 -16.16 21.49
CA VAL A 103 15.32 -15.81 22.34
C VAL A 103 15.31 -14.30 22.55
N VAL A 104 14.91 -13.87 23.75
CA VAL A 104 14.92 -12.46 24.17
C VAL A 104 16.26 -12.17 24.86
N GLU A 105 17.28 -11.91 24.05
CA GLU A 105 18.57 -11.36 24.50
C GLU A 105 18.62 -9.88 24.11
N GLU A 106 19.37 -9.05 24.86
CA GLU A 106 19.61 -7.66 24.44
C GLU A 106 20.24 -7.66 23.03
N PRO A 107 19.52 -7.15 22.01
CA PRO A 107 20.02 -7.22 20.66
C PRO A 107 21.17 -6.22 20.46
N PRO A 108 22.28 -6.62 19.82
CA PRO A 108 23.26 -5.69 19.31
C PRO A 108 22.58 -4.66 18.40
N ARG A 109 23.08 -3.41 18.39
CA ARG A 109 22.54 -2.33 17.52
C ARG A 109 22.50 -2.73 16.03
N GLU A 110 23.38 -3.62 15.60
CA GLU A 110 23.46 -4.19 14.26
C GLU A 110 22.21 -4.98 13.83
N LYS A 111 21.31 -5.30 14.76
CA LYS A 111 20.04 -5.99 14.49
C LYS A 111 18.87 -5.06 14.20
N PHE A 112 19.10 -3.75 14.09
CA PHE A 112 18.05 -2.80 13.75
C PHE A 112 18.25 -2.23 12.35
N GLY A 113 17.15 -2.01 11.65
CA GLY A 113 17.09 -1.32 10.37
C GLY A 113 16.09 -0.18 10.43
N SER A 114 16.13 0.68 9.41
CA SER A 114 15.13 1.72 9.18
C SER A 114 14.27 1.35 7.98
N ARG A 115 12.98 1.68 8.02
CA ARG A 115 12.06 1.56 6.89
C ARG A 115 11.15 2.77 6.84
N GLN A 116 10.89 3.27 5.64
CA GLN A 116 10.01 4.39 5.42
C GLN A 116 8.55 3.90 5.36
N CYS A 117 7.66 4.60 6.06
CA CYS A 117 6.24 4.26 6.12
C CYS A 117 5.39 5.32 5.41
N PHE A 118 4.48 4.87 4.55
CA PHE A 118 3.58 5.72 3.79
C PHE A 118 2.13 5.37 4.09
N THR A 119 1.29 6.39 4.28
CA THR A 119 -0.15 6.21 4.22
C THR A 119 -0.60 6.41 2.78
N CYS A 120 -1.17 5.38 2.19
CA CYS A 120 -1.60 5.37 0.81
C CYS A 120 -3.10 5.16 0.73
N VAL A 121 -3.74 5.86 -0.20
CA VAL A 121 -5.17 5.70 -0.48
C VAL A 121 -5.37 5.30 -1.93
N PRO A 122 -6.41 4.52 -2.25
CA PRO A 122 -6.77 4.24 -3.62
C PRO A 122 -7.03 5.54 -4.38
N ILE A 123 -6.58 5.61 -5.64
CA ILE A 123 -6.58 6.85 -6.42
C ILE A 123 -7.97 7.50 -6.39
N PRO A 124 -8.11 8.72 -5.82
CA PRO A 124 -9.41 9.35 -5.71
C PRO A 124 -9.99 9.67 -7.09
N ASN A 125 -11.30 9.47 -7.23
CA ASN A 125 -12.05 9.76 -8.47
C ASN A 125 -11.46 9.11 -9.74
N GLU A 126 -10.77 7.99 -9.60
CA GLU A 126 -10.25 7.26 -10.75
C GLU A 126 -11.42 6.70 -11.60
N SER A 127 -11.50 7.19 -12.83
CA SER A 127 -12.53 6.76 -13.78
C SER A 127 -12.31 5.31 -14.23
N GLN A 128 -13.39 4.63 -14.60
CA GLN A 128 -13.31 3.24 -15.04
C GLN A 128 -12.41 3.06 -16.27
N TRP A 129 -12.49 3.97 -17.25
CA TRP A 129 -11.65 3.89 -18.44
C TRP A 129 -10.15 4.01 -18.14
N VAL A 130 -9.75 4.74 -17.09
CA VAL A 130 -8.34 4.80 -16.65
C VAL A 130 -7.90 3.46 -16.09
N LYS A 131 -8.75 2.81 -15.29
CA LYS A 131 -8.47 1.47 -14.75
C LYS A 131 -8.34 0.44 -15.85
N ASP A 132 -9.29 0.44 -16.80
CA ASP A 132 -9.30 -0.50 -17.92
C ASP A 132 -8.05 -0.31 -18.79
N THR A 133 -7.69 0.95 -19.08
CA THR A 133 -6.45 1.30 -19.80
C THR A 133 -5.24 0.74 -19.06
N TYR A 134 -5.14 0.99 -17.76
CA TYR A 134 -4.01 0.52 -16.96
C TYR A 134 -3.88 -1.01 -16.95
N GLN A 135 -5.00 -1.73 -16.83
CA GLN A 135 -5.01 -3.20 -16.89
C GLN A 135 -4.59 -3.75 -18.26
N LEU A 136 -4.87 -3.02 -19.35
CA LEU A 136 -4.52 -3.43 -20.71
C LEU A 136 -3.04 -3.24 -21.05
N TYR A 137 -2.43 -2.15 -20.55
CA TYR A 137 -1.08 -1.72 -20.97
C TYR A 137 0.04 -2.15 -20.02
N PHE A 138 -0.26 -2.64 -18.82
CA PHE A 138 0.77 -3.22 -17.96
C PHE A 138 1.22 -4.59 -18.52
N GLY A 139 2.38 -4.57 -19.16
CA GLY A 139 2.99 -5.67 -19.93
C GLY A 139 3.78 -5.22 -21.16
N GLU A 140 3.59 -3.98 -21.62
CA GLU A 140 4.38 -3.35 -22.70
C GLU A 140 4.84 -1.95 -22.23
N GLU A 141 6.10 -1.58 -22.47
CA GLU A 141 6.65 -0.26 -22.11
C GLU A 141 5.81 0.87 -22.72
N MET A 142 5.13 1.64 -21.87
CA MET A 142 4.52 2.90 -22.26
C MET A 142 5.54 4.04 -22.17
N THR A 143 6.22 4.34 -23.28
CA THR A 143 6.84 5.66 -23.44
C THR A 143 5.73 6.69 -23.59
N MET A 144 5.34 7.35 -22.50
CA MET A 144 4.49 8.53 -22.58
C MET A 144 5.28 9.68 -23.19
N GLN A 145 5.23 9.80 -24.52
CA GLN A 145 5.62 11.04 -25.18
C GLN A 145 4.60 12.11 -24.78
N LYS A 146 5.02 13.02 -23.90
CA LYS A 146 4.31 14.29 -23.68
C LYS A 146 4.09 14.91 -25.06
N ARG A 147 2.83 15.19 -25.42
CA ARG A 147 2.53 15.98 -26.63
C ARG A 147 3.36 17.27 -26.55
N PRO A 148 4.15 17.62 -27.58
CA PRO A 148 4.87 18.88 -27.57
C PRO A 148 3.84 20.01 -27.45
N ILE A 149 4.05 20.92 -26.51
CA ILE A 149 3.34 22.18 -26.46
C ILE A 149 3.73 22.93 -27.73
N HIS A 150 2.78 23.05 -28.66
CA HIS A 150 2.87 23.99 -29.76
C HIS A 150 2.68 25.38 -29.16
N GLU A 151 3.77 26.15 -29.05
CA GLU A 151 3.74 27.56 -28.71
C GLU A 151 2.99 28.32 -29.81
N GLN A 152 1.68 28.52 -29.60
CA GLN A 152 0.95 29.58 -30.30
C GLN A 152 0.15 30.38 -29.30
N ASP A 153 0.55 31.64 -29.22
CA ASP A 153 0.02 32.72 -28.41
C ASP A 153 -1.51 32.85 -28.46
N ASN A 154 -2.14 32.89 -27.28
CA ASN A 154 -3.15 33.87 -26.87
C ASN A 154 -3.83 33.42 -25.56
N VAL A 155 -3.12 33.52 -24.43
CA VAL A 155 -3.71 33.35 -23.10
C VAL A 155 -4.10 34.73 -22.57
N GLN A 156 -5.14 35.33 -23.16
CA GLN A 156 -5.77 36.55 -22.62
C GLN A 156 -7.30 36.43 -22.63
N GLN A 157 -7.84 35.29 -22.21
CA GLN A 157 -9.24 35.18 -21.78
C GLN A 157 -9.40 33.86 -21.01
N LEU A 158 -10.13 33.87 -19.89
CA LEU A 158 -10.44 32.73 -18.99
C LEU A 158 -9.64 32.60 -17.67
N LEU A 159 -9.00 33.68 -17.20
CA LEU A 159 -8.76 33.84 -15.76
C LEU A 159 -9.69 34.91 -15.19
N SER A 160 -10.95 34.53 -14.94
CA SER A 160 -11.81 35.25 -13.99
C SER A 160 -12.01 34.36 -12.76
N PRO A 161 -11.56 34.78 -11.56
CA PRO A 161 -11.81 34.02 -10.34
C PRO A 161 -13.32 34.00 -10.07
N LEU A 162 -13.92 32.81 -9.97
CA LEU A 162 -15.29 32.67 -9.44
C LEU A 162 -15.30 33.11 -7.97
N LYS A 163 -15.56 34.40 -7.77
CA LYS A 163 -15.95 34.96 -6.47
C LYS A 163 -17.26 34.29 -6.05
N ARG A 164 -17.29 33.77 -4.81
CA ARG A 164 -18.51 33.37 -4.09
C ARG A 164 -19.60 34.44 -4.28
N LEU A 165 -20.69 34.08 -4.95
CA LEU A 165 -21.88 34.91 -4.99
C LEU A 165 -22.70 34.65 -3.71
N LYS A 166 -22.71 35.64 -2.81
CA LYS A 166 -23.77 35.81 -1.81
C LYS A 166 -25.01 36.28 -2.55
N ALA A 167 -26.13 35.57 -2.40
CA ALA A 167 -27.44 36.06 -2.83
C ALA A 167 -28.15 36.71 -1.63
N SER A 168 -28.46 38.00 -1.77
CA SER A 168 -29.40 38.74 -0.92
C SER A 168 -30.76 38.79 -1.61
N ALA A 169 -31.80 38.29 -0.94
CA ALA A 169 -33.21 38.49 -1.32
C ALA A 169 -33.64 39.96 -1.08
N PRO A 170 -34.76 40.46 -1.67
CA PRO A 170 -36.11 40.11 -1.18
C PRO A 170 -37.26 39.95 -2.21
N MET A 171 -38.23 39.09 -1.82
CA MET A 171 -39.72 38.98 -2.04
C MET A 171 -40.41 39.63 -3.27
N GLU A 172 -41.45 39.06 -3.92
CA GLU A 172 -42.74 38.56 -3.38
C GLU A 172 -43.42 37.41 -4.18
N THR A 173 -44.13 36.56 -3.41
CA THR A 173 -45.29 35.65 -3.61
C THR A 173 -45.79 35.19 -4.99
N THR A 174 -46.01 33.87 -5.16
CA THR A 174 -47.33 33.18 -5.06
C THR A 174 -47.17 31.65 -5.23
N ASP A 175 -48.03 30.90 -4.55
CA ASP A 175 -48.08 29.47 -4.24
C ASP A 175 -47.90 28.43 -5.37
N GLY A 176 -47.40 27.23 -5.01
CA GLY A 176 -47.55 26.03 -5.86
C GLY A 176 -46.58 24.88 -5.60
N ASN A 177 -46.90 24.05 -4.60
CA ASN A 177 -46.35 22.74 -4.23
C ASN A 177 -45.85 21.81 -5.38
N SER A 178 -44.55 21.43 -5.38
CA SER A 178 -44.08 20.04 -5.61
C SER A 178 -42.56 19.95 -5.45
N GLU A 179 -42.10 19.40 -4.33
CA GLU A 179 -40.69 19.07 -4.08
C GLU A 179 -40.28 17.83 -4.89
N THR A 180 -39.46 18.01 -5.92
CA THR A 180 -38.55 16.96 -6.38
C THR A 180 -37.12 17.39 -6.07
N VAL A 181 -36.75 17.21 -4.80
CA VAL A 181 -35.34 17.19 -4.40
C VAL A 181 -34.73 15.98 -5.09
N THR A 182 -34.05 16.18 -6.21
CA THR A 182 -33.06 15.22 -6.71
C THR A 182 -31.97 15.13 -5.66
N LYS A 183 -32.17 14.20 -4.74
CA LYS A 183 -31.15 13.71 -3.81
C LYS A 183 -30.00 13.21 -4.69
N VAL A 184 -28.99 14.05 -4.86
CA VAL A 184 -27.68 13.58 -5.32
C VAL A 184 -27.20 12.73 -4.16
N GLU A 185 -27.53 11.44 -4.22
CA GLU A 185 -26.96 10.44 -3.34
C GLU A 185 -25.44 10.65 -3.41
N PRO A 186 -24.75 10.81 -2.27
CA PRO A 186 -23.30 10.83 -2.29
C PRO A 186 -22.87 9.57 -3.03
N VAL A 187 -22.07 9.74 -4.08
CA VAL A 187 -21.40 8.62 -4.75
C VAL A 187 -20.89 7.76 -3.61
N LYS A 188 -21.40 6.53 -3.53
CA LYS A 188 -20.94 5.56 -2.55
C LYS A 188 -19.44 5.45 -2.80
N THR A 189 -18.65 6.16 -2.01
CA THR A 189 -17.21 6.00 -2.00
C THR A 189 -17.04 4.57 -1.52
N ILE A 190 -16.89 3.65 -2.48
CA ILE A 190 -16.45 2.29 -2.21
C ILE A 190 -15.25 2.52 -1.32
N ALA A 191 -15.37 2.12 -0.05
CA ALA A 191 -14.35 2.30 0.95
C ALA A 191 -13.20 1.37 0.57
N LYS A 192 -12.47 1.73 -0.48
CA LYS A 192 -11.23 1.07 -0.84
C LYS A 192 -10.28 1.50 0.28
N SER A 193 -10.06 0.59 1.22
CA SER A 193 -9.36 0.88 2.46
C SER A 193 -7.99 1.50 2.18
N SER A 194 -7.65 2.56 2.90
CA SER A 194 -6.27 3.07 2.95
C SER A 194 -5.33 1.98 3.44
N CYS A 195 -4.14 1.90 2.88
CA CYS A 195 -3.11 0.95 3.31
C CYS A 195 -1.88 1.70 3.82
N MET A 196 -1.25 1.14 4.84
CA MET A 196 0.10 1.53 5.23
C MET A 196 1.10 0.71 4.42
N VAL A 197 1.95 1.39 3.66
CA VAL A 197 3.00 0.76 2.84
C VAL A 197 4.34 0.98 3.51
N LYS A 198 5.08 -0.11 3.76
CA LYS A 198 6.41 -0.08 4.38
C LYS A 198 7.47 -0.42 3.36
N VAL A 199 8.39 0.51 3.11
CA VAL A 199 9.47 0.37 2.12
C VAL A 199 10.80 0.28 2.83
N TYR A 200 11.58 -0.76 2.50
CA TYR A 200 12.84 -1.09 3.16
C TYR A 200 14.08 -0.60 2.42
N ASP A 201 13.92 -0.16 1.17
CA ASP A 201 14.96 0.40 0.32
C ASP A 201 14.76 1.93 0.16
N THR A 202 15.59 2.58 -0.65
CA THR A 202 15.54 4.03 -0.91
C THR A 202 14.19 4.49 -1.47
N THR A 203 13.69 5.63 -0.96
CA THR A 203 12.37 6.17 -1.30
C THR A 203 12.43 7.60 -1.88
N ASP A 204 13.57 7.99 -2.46
CA ASP A 204 13.82 9.38 -2.90
C ASP A 204 12.79 9.89 -3.93
N ASP A 205 12.19 8.97 -4.71
CA ASP A 205 11.19 9.30 -5.73
C ASP A 205 9.75 9.30 -5.19
N MET A 206 9.52 8.85 -3.95
CA MET A 206 8.20 8.76 -3.35
C MET A 206 7.85 10.06 -2.61
N ILE A 207 7.08 10.91 -3.27
CA ILE A 207 6.61 12.19 -2.68
C ILE A 207 5.09 12.19 -2.50
N LEU A 208 4.60 13.08 -1.63
CA LEU A 208 3.17 13.28 -1.39
C LEU A 208 2.39 13.53 -2.69
N ASN A 209 1.17 12.97 -2.74
CA ASN A 209 0.23 13.02 -3.88
C ASN A 209 0.71 12.34 -5.17
N THR A 210 1.84 11.62 -5.14
CA THR A 210 2.20 10.76 -6.27
C THR A 210 1.30 9.54 -6.35
N MET A 211 0.96 9.16 -7.57
CA MET A 211 0.30 7.90 -7.85
C MET A 211 1.38 6.85 -8.12
N VAL A 212 1.40 5.80 -7.30
CA VAL A 212 2.39 4.73 -7.34
C VAL A 212 1.65 3.40 -7.40
N GLU A 213 2.20 2.43 -8.13
CA GLU A 213 1.80 1.04 -7.99
C GLU A 213 2.84 0.31 -7.16
N PHE A 214 2.36 -0.27 -6.06
CA PHE A 214 3.14 -1.10 -5.16
C PHE A 214 2.93 -2.57 -5.51
N ILE A 215 4.00 -3.33 -5.50
CA ILE A 215 3.95 -4.79 -5.54
C ILE A 215 4.63 -5.28 -4.27
N GLY A 216 3.90 -6.01 -3.43
CA GLY A 216 4.40 -6.36 -2.11
C GLY A 216 3.57 -7.42 -1.42
N ILE A 217 4.01 -7.79 -0.22
CA ILE A 217 3.30 -8.78 0.60
C ILE A 217 2.23 -8.07 1.42
N TYR A 218 0.99 -8.52 1.27
CA TYR A 218 -0.14 -8.04 2.04
C TYR A 218 -0.17 -8.69 3.42
N TYR A 219 -0.34 -7.87 4.45
CA TYR A 219 -0.67 -8.33 5.79
C TYR A 219 -1.92 -7.61 6.26
N GLU A 220 -2.96 -8.37 6.58
CA GLU A 220 -4.10 -7.84 7.29
C GLU A 220 -3.69 -7.65 8.76
N HIS A 221 -3.50 -6.40 9.16
CA HIS A 221 -3.36 -6.09 10.56
C HIS A 221 -4.77 -6.17 11.16
N SER A 222 -5.11 -7.30 11.78
CA SER A 222 -6.25 -7.31 12.69
C SER A 222 -5.98 -6.21 13.71
N VAL A 223 -6.78 -5.15 13.69
CA VAL A 223 -6.79 -4.21 14.80
C VAL A 223 -7.09 -5.08 16.01
N ILE A 224 -6.08 -5.33 16.86
CA ILE A 224 -6.32 -5.86 18.19
C ILE A 224 -7.27 -4.83 18.79
N LYS A 225 -8.56 -5.15 18.82
CA LYS A 225 -9.55 -4.31 19.49
C LYS A 225 -8.99 -4.10 20.88
N ALA A 226 -8.83 -2.85 21.29
CA ALA A 226 -8.15 -2.48 22.54
C ALA A 226 -8.64 -3.27 23.76
N ASP A 227 -9.88 -3.79 23.70
CA ASP A 227 -10.49 -4.68 24.70
C ASP A 227 -9.80 -6.05 24.86
N SER A 228 -8.97 -6.48 23.92
CA SER A 228 -8.28 -7.79 23.96
C SER A 228 -6.94 -7.74 24.70
N LEU A 229 -6.44 -6.54 25.06
CA LEU A 229 -5.22 -6.35 25.84
C LEU A 229 -5.45 -6.41 27.37
N GLN A 230 -6.68 -6.65 27.83
CA GLN A 230 -7.00 -6.81 29.25
C GLN A 230 -6.98 -8.27 29.74
N ALA A 231 -6.55 -9.24 28.91
CA ALA A 231 -6.61 -10.66 29.25
C ALA A 231 -5.27 -11.43 29.10
N LEU A 232 -4.13 -10.74 29.27
CA LEU A 232 -2.82 -11.38 29.44
C LEU A 232 -2.18 -10.95 30.76
#